data_AF-A0A180FD26-F1
#
_entry.id   AF-A0A180FD26-F1
#
_cell.length_a   1.000
_cell.length_b   1.000
_cell.length_c   1.000
_cell.angle_alpha   90.00
_cell.angle_beta   90.00
_cell.angle_gamma   90.00
#
_symmetry.space_group_name_H-M   'P 1'
#
loop_
_entity.id
_entity.type
_entity.pdbx_description
1 polymer ?
#
loop_
_entity_poly.entity_id
_entity_poly.type
_entity_poly.pdbx_seq_one_letter_code
_entity_poly.pdbx_strand_id
1 'polypeptide(L)'
;MKTKLTKLFVCLFALCTLVCANAAAQDKKADKKKKTAEVTFVVSMFCENCKAKIERHIAWEKGVKELNVNLDKKLVTIGYDPSKTNEEALKKALEALEYTCEKPDESPTESK
;
A
#
# COMPACT_ATOMS: atom_id res chain seq x y z
N MET A 1 -7.32 -13.71 -61.49
CA MET A 1 -6.01 -13.42 -60.85
C MET A 1 -6.08 -12.17 -59.96
N LYS A 2 -6.75 -12.24 -58.79
CA LYS A 2 -6.94 -11.09 -57.87
C LYS A 2 -6.86 -11.48 -56.38
N THR A 3 -6.05 -12.48 -56.03
CA THR A 3 -5.99 -13.08 -54.67
C THR A 3 -4.57 -13.19 -54.10
N LYS A 4 -3.66 -12.30 -54.51
CA LYS A 4 -2.24 -12.33 -54.08
C LYS A 4 -1.76 -11.10 -53.30
N LEU A 5 -2.62 -10.09 -53.06
CA LEU A 5 -2.20 -8.85 -52.40
C LEU A 5 -2.71 -8.72 -50.95
N THR A 6 -3.77 -9.43 -50.57
CA THR A 6 -4.25 -9.49 -49.17
C THR A 6 -3.45 -10.46 -48.30
N LYS A 7 -2.66 -11.38 -48.89
CA LYS A 7 -1.81 -12.32 -48.13
C LYS A 7 -0.45 -11.77 -47.72
N LEU A 8 -0.01 -10.65 -48.30
CA LEU A 8 1.24 -9.98 -47.91
C LEU A 8 1.04 -8.98 -46.77
N PHE A 9 -0.18 -8.43 -46.61
CA PHE A 9 -0.53 -7.56 -45.49
C PHE A 9 -0.88 -8.33 -44.20
N VAL A 10 -1.36 -9.57 -44.31
CA VAL A 10 -1.68 -10.41 -43.13
C VAL A 10 -0.43 -11.02 -42.47
N CYS A 11 0.71 -11.08 -43.17
CA CYS A 11 1.98 -11.53 -42.58
C CYS A 11 2.75 -10.42 -41.84
N LEU A 12 2.43 -9.14 -42.04
CA LEU A 12 3.06 -8.05 -41.28
C LEU A 12 2.37 -7.79 -39.93
N PHE A 13 1.09 -8.16 -39.80
CA PHE A 13 0.39 -8.19 -38.51
C PHE A 13 0.78 -9.41 -37.64
N ALA A 14 1.43 -10.42 -38.22
CA ALA A 14 1.88 -11.62 -37.51
C ALA A 14 3.30 -11.51 -36.91
N LEU A 15 3.99 -10.37 -37.08
CA LEU A 15 5.31 -10.11 -36.47
C LEU A 15 5.28 -9.14 -35.28
N CYS A 16 4.13 -8.55 -34.95
CA CYS A 16 3.92 -7.77 -33.73
C CYS A 16 3.50 -8.63 -32.51
N THR A 17 3.50 -9.96 -32.63
CA THR A 17 3.22 -10.88 -31.51
C THR A 17 4.46 -11.24 -30.69
N LEU A 18 5.64 -10.67 -30.99
CA LEU A 18 6.88 -10.97 -30.26
C LEU A 18 7.34 -9.90 -29.26
N VAL A 19 6.58 -8.83 -29.03
CA VAL A 19 6.90 -7.80 -28.02
C VAL A 19 5.63 -7.30 -27.34
N CYS A 20 5.61 -7.36 -26.01
CA CYS A 20 4.64 -6.76 -25.07
C CYS A 20 3.32 -7.52 -24.77
N ALA A 21 3.37 -8.73 -24.22
CA ALA A 21 2.25 -9.25 -23.40
C ALA A 21 2.69 -10.34 -22.41
N ASN A 22 3.62 -10.02 -21.49
CA ASN A 22 3.48 -10.45 -20.09
C ASN A 22 4.48 -9.71 -19.20
N ALA A 23 4.25 -8.41 -19.05
CA ALA A 23 4.63 -7.69 -17.85
C ALA A 23 3.47 -7.79 -16.83
N ALA A 24 3.13 -9.01 -16.41
CA ALA A 24 2.42 -9.23 -15.16
C ALA A 24 3.48 -9.53 -14.10
N ALA A 25 4.15 -8.47 -13.67
CA ALA A 25 4.69 -8.42 -12.32
C ALA A 25 3.52 -8.53 -11.34
N GLN A 26 3.81 -8.96 -10.11
CA GLN A 26 2.87 -9.24 -9.00
C GLN A 26 2.15 -10.59 -9.26
N ASP A 27 2.49 -11.71 -8.64
CA ASP A 27 2.55 -11.91 -7.20
C ASP A 27 3.82 -12.66 -6.77
N LYS A 28 4.78 -11.90 -6.23
CA LYS A 28 5.71 -12.43 -5.24
C LYS A 28 5.20 -12.02 -3.86
N LYS A 29 4.11 -12.61 -3.39
CA LYS A 29 3.96 -12.82 -1.93
C LYS A 29 4.68 -14.12 -1.57
N ALA A 30 5.99 -14.10 -1.84
CA ALA A 30 6.90 -14.98 -1.15
C ALA A 30 7.13 -14.33 0.21
N ASP A 31 6.74 -15.04 1.25
CA ASP A 31 7.05 -14.83 2.66
C ASP A 31 8.52 -14.43 2.87
N LYS A 32 8.83 -13.14 2.68
CA LYS A 32 9.95 -12.55 3.38
C LYS A 32 9.43 -12.33 4.79
N LYS A 33 9.87 -13.21 5.70
CA LYS A 33 9.96 -13.02 7.15
C LYS A 33 10.72 -11.71 7.42
N LYS A 34 10.09 -10.59 7.13
CA LYS A 34 10.55 -9.24 7.41
C LYS A 34 9.91 -8.93 8.76
N LYS A 35 10.72 -8.65 9.76
CA LYS A 35 10.23 -8.17 11.07
C LYS A 35 9.34 -6.96 10.78
N THR A 36 8.04 -7.17 10.87
CA THR A 36 7.02 -6.17 10.64
C THR A 36 6.23 -6.14 11.94
N ALA A 37 6.33 -5.04 12.65
CA ALA A 37 5.52 -4.75 13.83
C ALA A 37 4.20 -4.14 13.33
N GLU A 38 3.14 -4.34 14.08
CA GLU A 38 1.83 -3.79 13.79
C GLU A 38 1.40 -2.89 14.96
N VAL A 39 0.87 -1.72 14.64
CA VAL A 39 0.28 -0.81 15.63
C VAL A 39 -1.06 -0.33 15.12
N THR A 40 -2.03 -0.21 16.03
CA THR A 40 -3.35 0.35 15.72
C THR A 40 -3.55 1.66 16.45
N PHE A 41 -4.06 2.66 15.74
CA PHE A 41 -4.43 3.96 16.28
C PHE A 41 -5.92 4.23 16.04
N VAL A 42 -6.58 4.79 17.05
CA VAL A 42 -7.89 5.44 16.91
C VAL A 42 -7.63 6.83 16.34
N VAL A 43 -8.22 7.14 15.18
CA VAL A 43 -7.99 8.40 14.46
C VAL A 43 -9.31 9.11 14.23
N SER A 44 -9.35 10.41 14.52
CA SER A 44 -10.52 11.25 14.25
C SER A 44 -10.70 11.48 12.74
N MET A 45 -11.34 10.55 12.03
CA MET A 45 -11.71 10.66 10.62
C MET A 45 -13.23 10.54 10.43
N PHE A 46 -13.77 11.34 9.50
CA PHE A 46 -15.23 11.43 9.27
C PHE A 46 -15.64 11.24 7.80
N CYS A 47 -14.69 11.22 6.87
CA CYS A 47 -15.00 11.25 5.44
C CYS A 47 -14.10 10.30 4.63
N GLU A 48 -14.61 9.80 3.50
CA GLU A 48 -13.83 8.93 2.60
C GLU A 48 -12.58 9.65 2.06
N ASN A 49 -12.68 10.96 1.81
CA ASN A 49 -11.54 11.76 1.40
C ASN A 49 -10.47 11.87 2.50
N CYS A 50 -10.90 11.84 3.77
CA CYS A 50 -10.04 11.86 4.95
C CYS A 50 -9.29 10.53 5.06
N LYS A 51 -9.99 9.41 4.86
CA LYS A 51 -9.39 8.08 4.73
C LYS A 51 -8.36 8.05 3.61
N ALA A 52 -8.72 8.51 2.41
CA ALA A 52 -7.81 8.52 1.26
C ALA A 52 -6.56 9.39 1.50
N LYS A 53 -6.69 10.52 2.22
CA LYS A 53 -5.57 11.37 2.61
C LYS A 53 -4.61 10.60 3.53
N ILE A 54 -5.13 9.96 4.58
CA ILE A 54 -4.32 9.14 5.51
C ILE A 54 -3.64 8.00 4.76
N GLU A 55 -4.38 7.25 3.94
CA GLU A 55 -3.84 6.13 3.17
C GLU A 55 -2.69 6.56 2.27
N ARG A 56 -2.84 7.69 1.57
CA ARG A 56 -1.78 8.21 0.71
C ARG A 56 -0.58 8.65 1.54
N HIS A 57 -0.74 9.51 2.53
CA HIS A 57 0.41 10.07 3.25
C HIS A 57 1.16 9.03 4.08
N ILE A 58 0.44 8.16 4.80
CA ILE A 58 1.06 7.17 5.68
C ILE A 58 1.64 5.99 4.89
N ALA A 59 1.09 5.63 3.72
CA ALA A 59 1.71 4.59 2.90
C ALA A 59 3.12 4.96 2.40
N TRP A 60 3.41 6.26 2.26
CA TRP A 60 4.73 6.77 1.87
C TRP A 60 5.67 7.03 3.06
N GLU A 61 5.19 6.89 4.29
CA GLU A 61 6.03 7.06 5.47
C GLU A 61 7.15 6.00 5.52
N LYS A 62 8.30 6.42 6.04
CA LYS A 62 9.47 5.55 6.08
C LYS A 62 9.18 4.35 6.96
N GLY A 63 9.49 3.16 6.44
CA GLY A 63 9.35 1.92 7.19
C GLY A 63 7.97 1.30 7.12
N VAL A 64 6.94 1.99 6.61
CA VAL A 64 5.61 1.40 6.41
C VAL A 64 5.68 0.28 5.36
N LYS A 65 4.95 -0.80 5.63
CA LYS A 65 4.89 -2.05 4.87
C LYS A 65 3.47 -2.37 4.49
N GLU A 66 2.55 -2.16 5.43
CA GLU A 66 1.13 -2.39 5.26
C GLU A 66 0.36 -1.29 5.97
N LEU A 67 -0.81 -0.93 5.42
CA LEU A 67 -1.67 0.09 5.96
C LEU A 67 -3.11 -0.32 5.74
N ASN A 68 -3.90 -0.33 6.81
CA ASN A 68 -5.31 -0.64 6.79
C ASN A 68 -6.08 0.45 7.52
N VAL A 69 -7.03 1.08 6.84
CA VAL A 69 -7.84 2.18 7.39
C VAL A 69 -9.30 1.78 7.42
N ASN A 70 -9.86 1.68 8.61
CA ASN A 70 -11.26 1.37 8.86
C ASN A 70 -12.02 2.65 9.22
N LEU A 71 -12.84 3.14 8.30
CA LEU A 71 -13.62 4.36 8.48
C LEU A 71 -14.77 4.16 9.49
N ASP A 72 -15.43 3.00 9.48
CA ASP A 72 -16.55 2.69 10.37
C ASP A 72 -16.12 2.66 11.84
N LYS A 73 -14.98 2.04 12.12
CA LYS A 73 -14.39 1.92 13.46
C LYS A 73 -13.46 3.07 13.82
N LYS A 74 -13.14 3.94 12.84
CA LYS A 74 -12.15 5.02 12.99
C LYS A 74 -10.78 4.52 13.45
N LEU A 75 -10.38 3.36 12.93
CA LEU A 75 -9.12 2.70 13.27
C LEU A 75 -8.16 2.73 12.09
N VAL A 76 -6.89 2.96 12.38
CA VAL A 76 -5.78 2.87 11.43
C VAL A 76 -4.78 1.87 11.95
N THR A 77 -4.65 0.76 11.26
CA THR A 77 -3.66 -0.29 11.55
C THR A 77 -2.49 -0.15 10.58
N ILE A 78 -1.28 -0.05 11.12
CA ILE A 78 -0.06 0.19 10.36
C ILE A 78 0.92 -0.94 10.63
N GLY A 79 1.24 -1.69 9.59
CA GLY A 79 2.36 -2.64 9.58
C GLY A 79 3.64 -1.92 9.19
N TYR A 80 4.63 -1.89 10.06
CA TYR A 80 5.89 -1.15 9.85
C TYR A 80 7.13 -1.96 10.24
N ASP A 81 8.28 -1.58 9.69
CA ASP A 81 9.58 -2.12 10.06
C ASP A 81 10.12 -1.39 11.30
N PRO A 82 10.21 -2.03 12.49
CA PRO A 82 10.66 -1.39 13.72
C PRO A 82 12.14 -0.96 13.66
N SER A 83 12.90 -1.43 12.66
CA SER A 83 14.28 -0.99 12.43
C SER A 83 14.36 0.36 11.72
N LYS A 84 13.25 0.85 11.14
CA LYS A 84 13.20 2.05 10.30
C LYS A 84 12.28 3.14 10.84
N THR A 85 11.25 2.75 11.58
CA THR A 85 10.28 3.66 12.20
C THR A 85 9.75 3.04 13.49
N ASN A 86 9.05 3.83 14.29
CA ASN A 86 8.44 3.42 15.54
C ASN A 86 7.03 4.00 15.67
N GLU A 87 6.30 3.54 16.68
CA GLU A 87 4.92 3.95 16.91
C GLU A 87 4.78 5.47 17.14
N GLU A 88 5.74 6.09 17.85
CA GLU A 88 5.74 7.53 18.10
C GLU A 88 5.93 8.34 16.80
N ALA A 89 6.78 7.88 15.88
CA ALA A 89 6.98 8.52 14.59
C ALA A 89 5.72 8.41 13.72
N LEU A 90 5.07 7.24 13.72
CA LEU A 90 3.80 7.04 13.02
C LEU A 90 2.68 7.92 13.60
N LYS A 91 2.61 8.05 14.93
CA LYS A 91 1.70 8.97 15.60
C LYS A 91 1.95 10.41 15.19
N LYS A 92 3.21 10.86 15.20
CA LYS A 92 3.60 12.21 14.75
C LYS A 92 3.26 12.45 13.28
N ALA A 93 3.41 11.46 12.42
CA ALA A 93 3.05 11.57 11.01
C ALA A 93 1.54 11.81 10.84
N LEU A 94 0.70 11.16 11.65
CA LEU A 94 -0.75 11.40 11.65
C LEU A 94 -1.11 12.77 12.26
N GLU A 95 -0.45 13.17 13.35
CA GLU A 95 -0.63 14.50 13.97
C GLU A 95 -0.20 15.63 13.02
N ALA A 96 0.83 15.43 12.21
CA ALA A 96 1.26 16.37 11.17
C ALA A 96 0.22 16.57 10.06
N LEU A 97 -0.73 15.64 9.91
CA LEU A 97 -1.88 15.77 9.01
C LEU A 97 -3.10 16.42 9.70
N GLU A 98 -2.90 16.92 10.93
CA GLU A 98 -3.92 17.54 11.80
C GLU A 98 -4.97 16.54 12.29
N TYR A 99 -4.61 15.26 12.44
CA TYR A 99 -5.48 14.23 13.01
C TYR A 99 -5.11 13.90 14.46
N THR A 100 -6.12 13.90 15.33
CA THR A 100 -5.98 13.38 16.70
C THR A 100 -5.89 11.86 16.66
N CYS A 101 -4.83 11.32 17.27
CA CYS A 101 -4.54 9.90 17.27
C CYS A 101 -4.29 9.40 18.69
N GLU A 102 -5.06 8.40 19.11
CA GLU A 102 -4.95 7.76 20.41
C GLU A 102 -4.70 6.26 20.21
N LYS A 103 -3.99 5.62 21.14
CA LYS A 103 -3.91 4.16 21.13
C LYS A 103 -5.20 3.61 21.73
N PRO A 104 -5.86 2.60 21.11
CA PRO A 104 -6.90 1.86 21.78
C PRO A 104 -6.28 1.18 23.01
N ASP A 105 -6.94 1.27 24.15
CA ASP A 105 -6.45 0.80 25.44
C ASP A 105 -6.34 -0.74 25.46
N GLU A 106 -5.22 -1.27 24.96
CA GLU A 106 -4.71 -2.60 25.29
C GLU A 106 -3.18 -2.53 25.48
N SER A 107 -2.76 -2.43 26.73
CA SER A 107 -1.36 -2.66 27.13
C SER A 107 -1.04 -4.17 27.05
N PRO A 108 0.20 -4.60 26.71
CA PRO A 108 1.33 -4.39 27.62
C PRO A 108 2.71 -4.10 26.97
N THR A 109 3.56 -3.42 27.76
CA THR A 109 5.05 -3.49 27.83
C THR A 109 5.92 -2.91 26.70
N GLU A 110 6.59 -1.79 26.99
CA GLU A 110 8.06 -1.63 27.01
C GLU A 110 8.38 -0.64 28.15
N SER A 111 8.81 -1.08 29.35
CA SER A 111 10.16 -1.56 29.69
C SER A 111 11.24 -0.48 29.55
N LYS A 112 11.36 0.38 30.55
CA LYS A 112 12.68 0.74 31.09
C LYS A 112 12.60 1.11 32.56
#